data_AF-A0A382U3S6-F1
#
_entry.id   AF-A0A382U3S6-F1
#
_cell.length_a   1.000
_cell.length_b   1.000
_cell.length_c   1.000
_cell.angle_alpha   90.00
_cell.angle_beta   90.00
_cell.angle_gamma   90.00
#
_symmetry.space_group_name_H-M   'P 1'
#
loop_
_entity.id
_entity.type
_entity.pdbx_description
1 polymer ?
#
loop_
_entity_poly.entity_id
_entity_poly.type
_entity_poly.pdbx_seq_one_letter_code
_entity_poly.pdbx_strand_id
1 'polypeptide(L)'
;MKVAIVHYHLEPGGVTRVIENTLDAWASAGHAIETVVLSGRRYAGDRIPKTQVIDGLDYATPEQAINPELLMERMKDGARRSLGGMPDLWHVHNHSLG
;
A
#
# COMPACT_ATOMS: atom_id res chain seq x y z
N MET A 1 -14.25 -4.81 7.28
CA MET A 1 -13.02 -4.14 7.78
C MET A 1 -12.25 -3.63 6.58
N LYS A 2 -11.60 -2.48 6.71
CA LYS A 2 -10.82 -1.80 5.67
C LYS A 2 -9.34 -1.77 6.04
N VAL A 3 -8.49 -2.30 5.17
CA VAL A 3 -7.04 -2.37 5.39
C VAL A 3 -6.31 -1.61 4.30
N ALA A 4 -5.38 -0.74 4.69
CA ALA A 4 -4.40 -0.15 3.78
C ALA A 4 -3.05 -0.82 4.01
N ILE A 5 -2.56 -1.55 3.00
CA ILE A 5 -1.22 -2.13 3.00
C ILE A 5 -0.27 -1.12 2.35
N VAL A 6 0.90 -0.89 2.94
CA VAL A 6 1.86 0.12 2.45
C VAL A 6 3.21 -0.54 2.18
N HIS A 7 3.71 -0.38 0.95
CA HIS A 7 5.07 -0.78 0.56
C HIS A 7 5.61 0.18 -0.50
N TYR A 8 6.87 0.59 -0.44
CA TYR A 8 7.40 1.68 -1.27
C TYR A 8 7.42 1.39 -2.78
N HIS A 9 7.56 0.13 -3.19
CA HIS A 9 7.38 -0.32 -4.59
C HIS A 9 6.75 -1.71 -4.63
N LEU A 10 6.15 -2.11 -5.74
CA LEU A 10 5.61 -3.48 -5.91
C LEU A 10 6.36 -4.25 -7.01
N GLU A 11 7.68 -4.07 -7.08
CA GLU A 11 8.54 -4.89 -7.94
C GLU A 11 8.50 -6.36 -7.52
N PRO A 12 8.75 -7.32 -8.44
CA PRO A 12 8.82 -8.74 -8.10
C PRO A 12 9.84 -8.99 -6.98
N GLY A 13 9.40 -9.60 -5.89
CA GLY A 13 10.25 -9.81 -4.72
C GLY A 13 9.49 -10.35 -3.52
N GLY A 14 10.21 -10.53 -2.41
CA GLY A 14 9.68 -11.17 -1.20
C GLY A 14 8.45 -10.45 -0.62
N VAL A 15 8.52 -9.13 -0.45
CA VAL A 15 7.41 -8.36 0.15
C VAL A 15 6.17 -8.35 -0.75
N THR A 16 6.33 -8.10 -2.05
CA THR A 16 5.21 -8.18 -3.02
C THR A 16 4.55 -9.56 -2.96
N ARG A 17 5.33 -10.64 -2.90
CA ARG A 17 4.81 -12.01 -2.77
C ARG A 17 4.08 -12.26 -1.44
N VAL A 18 4.58 -11.69 -0.33
CA VAL A 18 3.90 -11.74 0.97
C VAL A 18 2.54 -11.04 0.89
N ILE A 19 2.47 -9.87 0.26
CA ILE A 19 1.22 -9.12 0.09
C ILE A 19 0.23 -9.92 -0.75
N GLU A 20 0.64 -10.42 -1.92
CA GLU A 20 -0.21 -11.26 -2.78
C GLU A 20 -0.75 -12.48 -2.03
N ASN A 21 0.12 -13.21 -1.32
CA ASN A 21 -0.30 -14.39 -0.56
C ASN A 21 -1.24 -14.04 0.60
N THR A 22 -1.05 -12.88 1.23
CA THR A 22 -1.94 -12.40 2.29
C THR A 22 -3.34 -12.16 1.74
N LEU A 23 -3.45 -11.50 0.58
CA LEU A 23 -4.74 -11.24 -0.08
C LEU A 23 -5.42 -12.55 -0.50
N ASP A 24 -4.68 -13.48 -1.11
CA ASP A 24 -5.20 -14.78 -1.51
C ASP A 24 -5.71 -15.60 -0.31
N ALA A 25 -4.99 -15.57 0.81
CA ALA A 25 -5.39 -16.25 2.03
C ALA A 25 -6.68 -15.67 2.62
N TRP A 26 -6.80 -14.34 2.68
CA TRP A 26 -8.02 -13.68 3.17
C TRP A 26 -9.23 -13.97 2.27
N ALA A 27 -9.05 -13.93 0.95
CA ALA A 27 -10.09 -14.27 0.00
C ALA A 27 -10.55 -15.74 0.16
N SER A 28 -9.59 -16.66 0.29
CA SER A 28 -9.86 -18.10 0.45
C SER A 28 -10.52 -18.45 1.79
N ALA A 29 -10.22 -17.70 2.85
CA ALA A 29 -10.84 -17.86 4.17
C ALA A 29 -12.28 -17.27 4.24
N GLY A 30 -12.75 -16.59 3.18
CA GLY A 30 -14.08 -15.98 3.14
C GLY A 30 -14.21 -14.72 4.01
N HIS A 31 -13.10 -14.07 4.37
CA HIS A 31 -13.15 -12.83 5.14
C HIS A 31 -13.44 -11.64 4.22
N ALA A 32 -14.50 -10.88 4.53
CA ALA A 32 -14.81 -9.62 3.87
C ALA A 32 -13.89 -8.49 4.36
N ILE A 33 -12.64 -8.51 3.87
CA ILE A 33 -11.64 -7.47 4.14
C ILE A 33 -11.45 -6.65 2.86
N GLU A 34 -11.95 -5.42 2.87
CA GLU A 34 -11.69 -4.47 1.80
C GLU A 34 -10.25 -3.97 1.91
N THR A 35 -9.45 -4.17 0.87
CA THR A 35 -8.02 -3.86 0.91
C THR A 35 -7.61 -2.95 -0.23
N VAL A 36 -6.66 -2.06 0.03
CA VAL A 36 -5.89 -1.32 -0.97
C VAL A 36 -4.41 -1.44 -0.64
N VAL A 37 -3.58 -1.61 -1.66
CA VAL A 37 -2.12 -1.56 -1.52
C VAL A 37 -1.60 -0.23 -2.06
N LEU A 38 -0.95 0.55 -1.21
CA LEU A 38 -0.33 1.83 -1.53
C LEU A 38 1.15 1.60 -1.88
N SER A 39 1.58 2.17 -3.01
CA SER A 39 2.95 2.04 -3.52
C SER A 39 3.44 3.35 -4.12
N GLY A 40 4.75 3.60 -4.10
CA GLY A 40 5.36 4.75 -4.77
C GLY A 40 5.43 4.60 -6.29
N ARG A 41 5.26 3.38 -6.80
CA ARG A 41 5.27 3.05 -8.24
C ARG A 41 4.09 2.17 -8.62
N ARG A 42 3.74 2.18 -9.91
CA ARG A 42 2.70 1.33 -10.49
C ARG A 42 3.09 -0.14 -10.34
N TYR A 43 2.17 -0.95 -9.82
CA TYR A 43 2.30 -2.42 -9.83
C TYR A 43 2.10 -2.96 -11.24
N ALA A 44 3.02 -3.80 -11.69
CA ALA A 44 2.98 -4.41 -13.03
C ALA A 44 2.29 -5.79 -13.06
N GLY A 45 2.03 -6.41 -11.91
CA GLY A 45 1.34 -7.70 -11.83
C GLY A 45 -0.19 -7.56 -11.79
N ASP A 46 -0.86 -8.70 -11.64
CA ASP A 46 -2.31 -8.85 -11.72
C ASP A 46 -2.95 -9.45 -10.45
N ARG A 47 -2.15 -9.90 -9.48
CA ARG A 47 -2.62 -10.57 -8.26
C ARG A 47 -3.03 -9.63 -7.13
N ILE A 48 -2.73 -8.35 -7.25
CA ILE A 48 -3.16 -7.31 -6.30
C ILE A 48 -4.26 -6.49 -6.98
N PRO A 49 -5.55 -6.76 -6.71
CA PRO A 49 -6.66 -6.19 -7.49
C PRO A 49 -6.84 -4.69 -7.30
N LYS A 50 -6.41 -4.14 -6.16
CA LYS A 50 -6.58 -2.72 -5.82
C LYS A 50 -5.28 -2.12 -5.34
N THR A 51 -4.64 -1.35 -6.22
CA THR A 51 -3.42 -0.60 -5.92
C THR A 51 -3.65 0.90 -6.09
N GLN A 52 -2.87 1.71 -5.38
CA GLN A 52 -2.79 3.15 -5.60
C GLN A 52 -1.34 3.59 -5.57
N VAL A 53 -0.99 4.46 -6.53
CA VAL A 53 0.31 5.12 -6.56
C VAL A 53 0.26 6.37 -5.68
N ILE A 54 1.21 6.49 -4.77
CA ILE A 54 1.36 7.61 -3.85
C ILE A 54 2.69 8.31 -4.15
N ASP A 55 2.61 9.50 -4.73
CA ASP A 55 3.78 10.32 -5.03
C ASP A 55 4.56 10.63 -3.75
N GLY A 56 5.85 10.28 -3.74
CA GLY A 56 6.76 10.45 -2.62
C GLY A 56 6.86 9.24 -1.67
N LEU A 57 6.16 8.14 -1.95
CA LEU A 57 6.26 6.90 -1.17
C LEU A 57 7.41 5.98 -1.64
N ASP A 58 7.90 6.19 -2.86
CA ASP A 58 9.04 5.44 -3.41
C ASP A 58 10.34 5.77 -2.66
N TYR A 59 11.41 5.05 -2.96
CA TYR A 59 12.75 5.45 -2.54
C TYR A 59 13.06 6.89 -2.95
N ALA A 60 13.64 7.62 -2.01
CA ALA A 60 14.09 8.99 -2.20
C ALA A 60 15.46 9.18 -1.56
N THR A 61 16.32 9.97 -2.19
CA THR A 61 17.48 10.56 -1.50
C THR A 61 16.98 11.64 -0.52
N PRO A 62 17.81 12.10 0.45
CA PRO A 62 17.42 13.16 1.37
C PRO A 62 16.92 14.44 0.69
N GLU A 63 17.47 14.78 -0.47
CA GLU A 63 17.09 15.95 -1.27
C GLU A 63 15.76 15.77 -2.00
N GLN A 64 15.37 14.51 -2.24
CA GLN A 64 14.12 14.12 -2.91
C GLN A 64 13.01 13.77 -1.90
N ALA A 65 13.36 13.62 -0.63
CA ALA A 65 12.44 13.20 0.41
C ALA A 65 11.31 14.23 0.56
N ILE A 66 10.08 13.74 0.47
CA ILE A 66 8.89 14.54 0.71
C ILE A 66 8.75 14.81 2.20
N ASN A 67 8.16 15.97 2.53
CA ASN A 67 7.75 16.27 3.90
C ASN A 67 6.85 15.12 4.45
N PRO A 68 7.15 14.56 5.64
CA PRO A 68 6.43 13.40 6.18
C PRO A 68 4.94 13.65 6.41
N GLU A 69 4.56 14.84 6.86
CA GLU A 69 3.14 15.19 7.06
C GLU A 69 2.38 15.19 5.74
N LEU A 70 2.99 15.72 4.67
CA LEU A 70 2.41 15.69 3.33
C LEU A 70 2.30 14.27 2.78
N LEU A 71 3.31 13.41 2.99
CA LEU A 71 3.24 12.00 2.60
C LEU A 71 2.10 11.28 3.32
N MET A 72 1.96 11.50 4.62
CA MET A 72 0.87 10.94 5.42
C MET A 72 -0.50 11.36 4.86
N GLU A 73 -0.71 12.64 4.55
CA GLU A 73 -1.98 13.11 3.98
C GLU A 73 -2.25 12.48 2.61
N ARG A 74 -1.25 12.37 1.74
CA ARG A 74 -1.38 11.69 0.44
C ARG A 74 -1.76 10.22 0.60
N MET A 75 -1.15 9.52 1.56
CA MET A 75 -1.48 8.13 1.87
C MET A 75 -2.93 8.00 2.37
N LYS A 76 -3.36 8.85 3.31
CA LYS A 76 -4.74 8.87 3.82
C LYS A 76 -5.74 9.09 2.70
N ASP A 77 -5.48 10.05 1.82
CA ASP A 77 -6.36 10.36 0.70
C ASP A 77 -6.40 9.24 -0.34
N GLY A 78 -5.26 8.62 -0.66
CA GLY A 78 -5.20 7.46 -1.55
C GLY A 78 -5.97 6.25 -1.02
N ALA A 79 -5.83 5.99 0.29
CA ALA A 79 -6.60 4.97 0.97
C ALA A 79 -8.10 5.31 0.95
N ARG A 80 -8.48 6.55 1.28
CA ARG A 80 -9.87 7.00 1.32
C ARG A 80 -10.57 6.89 -0.03
N ARG A 81 -9.92 7.33 -1.10
CA ARG A 81 -10.45 7.20 -2.48
C ARG A 81 -10.72 5.76 -2.87
N SER A 82 -9.86 4.85 -2.43
CA SER A 82 -9.96 3.43 -2.79
C SER A 82 -10.96 2.66 -1.93
N LEU A 83 -11.02 2.94 -0.64
CA LEU A 83 -11.83 2.20 0.34
C LEU A 83 -13.18 2.88 0.63
N GLY A 84 -13.47 4.02 -0.01
CA GLY A 84 -14.67 4.83 0.27
C GLY A 84 -14.71 5.39 1.70
N GLY A 85 -13.57 5.47 2.38
CA GLY A 85 -13.44 5.84 3.79
C GLY A 85 -12.04 5.57 4.32
N MET A 86 -11.75 5.99 5.55
CA MET A 86 -10.46 5.69 6.16
C MET A 86 -10.30 4.17 6.40
N PRO A 87 -9.08 3.63 6.27
CA PRO A 87 -8.81 2.27 6.71
C PRO A 87 -8.96 2.15 8.23
N ASP A 88 -9.45 1.00 8.68
CA ASP A 88 -9.49 0.63 10.09
C ASP A 88 -8.09 0.22 10.58
N LEU A 89 -7.26 -0.30 9.67
CA LEU A 89 -5.90 -0.79 9.97
C LEU A 89 -4.93 -0.42 8.84
N TRP A 90 -3.76 0.09 9.24
CA TRP A 90 -2.60 0.28 8.38
C TRP A 90 -1.62 -0.88 8.59
N HIS A 91 -1.31 -1.61 7.52
CA HIS A 91 -0.33 -2.70 7.54
C HIS A 91 0.89 -2.28 6.72
N VAL A 92 1.99 -1.98 7.40
CA VAL A 92 3.17 -1.38 6.77
C VAL A 92 4.27 -2.43 6.59
N HIS A 93 4.63 -2.70 5.34
CA HIS A 93 5.82 -3.46 4.97
C HIS A 93 6.86 -2.51 4.36
N ASN A 94 7.19 -1.43 5.06
CA ASN A 94 8.02 -0.38 4.49
C ASN A 94 9.10 0.05 5.49
N HIS A 95 10.29 -0.55 5.34
CA HIS A 95 11.42 -0.25 6.21
C HIS A 95 12.01 1.14 5.95
N SER A 96 11.72 1.79 4.82
CA SER A 96 12.25 3.12 4.49
C SER A 96 11.40 4.27 5.03
N LEU A 97 10.28 3.97 5.73
CA LEU A 97 9.51 4.97 6.48
C LEU A 97 10.09 5.28 7.87
N GLY A 98 11.27 4.72 8.21
CA GLY A 98 12.02 4.97 9.44
C GLY A 98 13.50 5.22 9.14
#